data_AF-A0AAV6AX87-F1
#
_entry.id   AF-A0AAV6AX87-F1
#
_cell.length_a   1.000
_cell.length_b   1.000
_cell.length_c   1.000
_cell.angle_alpha   90.00
_cell.angle_beta   90.00
_cell.angle_gamma   90.00
#
_symmetry.space_group_name_H-M   'P 1'
#
loop_
_entity.id
_entity.type
_entity.pdbx_description
1 polymer ?
#
loop_
_entity_poly.entity_id
_entity_poly.type
_entity_poly.pdbx_seq_one_letter_code
_entity_poly.pdbx_strand_id
1 'polypeptide(L)'
;MSIPSYKRLTIALGIVCVLMLVLCGCLFWNHGWLTIRVAWATEQINIFDEMRQRALQSDAADAAGCLAYVVSYYPSGSKQKTNSRLDRMVERDRVRVTRDILAYLRIKTGQDLGEHPEVWIQKYGTR
;
A
#
# COMPACT_ATOMS: atom_id res chain seq x y z
N MET A 1 -41.69 -42.30 -9.46
CA MET A 1 -41.38 -40.88 -9.74
C MET A 1 -41.83 -40.54 -11.14
N SER A 2 -42.60 -39.46 -11.34
CA SER A 2 -43.20 -39.14 -12.65
C SER A 2 -42.28 -38.24 -13.49
N ILE A 3 -42.33 -38.41 -14.82
CA ILE A 3 -41.61 -37.61 -15.83
C ILE A 3 -41.62 -36.08 -15.58
N PRO A 4 -42.73 -35.44 -15.16
CA PRO A 4 -42.74 -34.00 -14.87
C PRO A 4 -41.89 -33.61 -13.64
N SER A 5 -41.73 -34.49 -12.65
CA SER A 5 -40.84 -34.23 -11.50
C SER A 5 -39.37 -34.20 -11.92
N TYR A 6 -38.96 -35.06 -12.85
CA TYR A 6 -37.60 -35.05 -13.40
C TYR A 6 -37.30 -33.76 -14.17
N LYS A 7 -38.23 -33.29 -15.01
CA LYS A 7 -38.05 -32.02 -15.76
C LYS A 7 -37.86 -30.82 -14.83
N ARG A 8 -38.67 -30.71 -13.78
CA ARG A 8 -38.55 -29.65 -12.76
C ARG A 8 -37.23 -29.73 -12.01
N LEU A 9 -36.80 -30.94 -11.64
CA LEU A 9 -35.52 -31.17 -10.98
C LEU A 9 -34.34 -30.77 -11.88
N THR A 10 -34.34 -31.14 -13.16
CA THR A 10 -33.29 -30.76 -14.11
C THR A 10 -33.20 -29.25 -14.30
N ILE A 11 -34.35 -28.56 -14.40
CA ILE A 11 -34.37 -27.08 -14.49
C ILE A 11 -33.81 -26.46 -13.22
N ALA A 12 -34.24 -26.93 -12.04
CA ALA A 12 -33.74 -26.42 -10.77
C ALA A 12 -32.22 -26.61 -10.63
N LEU A 13 -31.71 -27.81 -10.98
CA LEU A 13 -30.28 -28.09 -11.00
C LEU A 13 -29.53 -27.19 -11.99
N GLY A 14 -30.09 -26.97 -13.18
CA GLY A 14 -29.51 -26.04 -14.16
C GLY A 14 -29.39 -24.61 -13.63
N ILE A 15 -30.43 -24.10 -12.96
CA ILE A 15 -30.41 -22.78 -12.32
C ILE A 15 -29.34 -22.71 -11.24
N VAL A 16 -29.26 -23.74 -10.38
CA VAL A 16 -28.24 -23.81 -9.32
C VAL A 16 -26.83 -23.81 -9.91
N CYS A 17 -26.58 -24.57 -10.97
CA CYS A 17 -25.29 -24.57 -11.66
C CYS A 17 -24.94 -23.18 -12.22
N VAL A 18 -25.89 -22.49 -12.85
CA VAL A 18 -25.67 -21.13 -13.37
C VAL A 18 -25.37 -20.15 -12.24
N LEU A 19 -26.14 -20.19 -11.15
CA LEU A 19 -25.90 -19.35 -9.98
C LEU A 19 -24.51 -19.61 -9.36
N MET A 20 -24.09 -20.87 -9.30
CA MET A 20 -22.77 -21.24 -8.80
C MET A 20 -21.66 -20.70 -9.71
N LEU A 21 -21.82 -20.78 -11.03
CA LEU A 21 -20.85 -20.21 -11.98
C LEU A 21 -20.74 -18.69 -11.85
N VAL A 22 -21.86 -17.99 -11.71
CA VAL A 22 -21.88 -16.54 -11.48
C VAL A 22 -21.17 -16.20 -10.17
N LEU A 23 -21.46 -16.91 -9.08
CA LEU A 23 -20.81 -16.70 -7.79
C LEU A 23 -19.30 -16.92 -7.88
N CYS A 24 -18.86 -18.01 -8.51
CA CYS A 24 -17.44 -18.28 -8.75
C CYS A 24 -16.77 -17.16 -9.54
N GLY A 25 -17.42 -16.65 -10.59
CA GLY A 25 -16.93 -15.51 -11.37
C GLY A 25 -16.77 -14.23 -10.53
N CYS A 26 -17.78 -13.89 -9.72
CA CYS A 26 -17.73 -12.73 -8.82
C CYS A 26 -16.61 -12.86 -7.77
N LEU A 27 -16.46 -14.05 -7.18
CA LEU A 27 -15.41 -14.30 -6.19
C LEU A 27 -14.02 -14.22 -6.81
N PHE A 28 -13.84 -14.83 -7.99
CA PHE A 28 -12.58 -14.77 -8.73
C PHE A 28 -12.19 -13.32 -9.05
N TRP A 29 -13.13 -12.53 -9.55
CA TRP A 29 -12.91 -11.11 -9.84
C TRP A 29 -12.50 -10.32 -8.59
N ASN A 30 -13.25 -10.49 -7.48
CA ASN A 30 -12.95 -9.79 -6.24
C ASN A 30 -11.59 -10.20 -5.65
N HIS A 31 -11.23 -11.49 -5.74
CA HIS A 31 -9.94 -11.99 -5.30
C HIS A 31 -8.79 -11.47 -6.16
N GLY A 32 -8.95 -11.44 -7.48
CA GLY A 32 -7.97 -10.85 -8.39
C GLY A 32 -7.73 -9.38 -8.08
N TRP A 33 -8.81 -8.60 -7.89
CA TRP A 33 -8.70 -7.19 -7.53
C TRP A 33 -8.07 -6.96 -6.15
N LEU A 34 -8.34 -7.82 -5.18
CA LEU A 34 -7.69 -7.77 -3.88
C LEU A 34 -6.19 -8.05 -4.00
N THR A 35 -5.79 -9.04 -4.79
CA THR A 35 -4.38 -9.41 -4.99
C THR A 35 -3.58 -8.24 -5.55
N ILE A 36 -4.12 -7.54 -6.55
CA ILE A 36 -3.50 -6.34 -7.14
C ILE A 36 -3.33 -5.23 -6.09
N ARG A 37 -4.37 -4.94 -5.31
CA ARG A 37 -4.30 -3.91 -4.26
C ARG A 37 -3.28 -4.25 -3.18
N VAL A 38 -3.19 -5.52 -2.80
CA VAL A 38 -2.16 -6.00 -1.86
C VAL A 38 -0.77 -5.81 -2.46
N ALA A 39 -0.56 -6.21 -3.73
CA ALA A 39 0.72 -6.04 -4.41
C ALA A 39 1.17 -4.56 -4.43
N TRP A 40 0.27 -3.62 -4.74
CA TRP A 40 0.60 -2.19 -4.67
C TRP A 40 0.91 -1.67 -3.27
N ALA A 41 0.27 -2.22 -2.23
CA ALA A 41 0.58 -1.84 -0.85
C ALA A 41 1.97 -2.37 -0.44
N THR A 42 2.26 -3.63 -0.79
CA THR A 42 3.57 -4.25 -0.54
C THR A 42 4.68 -3.49 -1.26
N GLU A 43 4.48 -3.13 -2.53
CA GLU A 43 5.46 -2.37 -3.31
C GLU A 43 5.79 -1.02 -2.66
N GLN A 44 4.79 -0.27 -2.22
CA GLN A 44 5.01 1.00 -1.54
C GLN A 44 5.81 0.83 -0.24
N ILE A 45 5.49 -0.21 0.55
CA ILE A 45 6.23 -0.53 1.78
C ILE A 45 7.68 -0.89 1.47
N ASN A 46 7.93 -1.70 0.44
CA ASN A 46 9.29 -2.04 0.01
C ASN A 46 10.08 -0.80 -0.40
N ILE A 47 9.48 0.09 -1.19
CA ILE A 47 10.09 1.35 -1.59
C ILE A 47 10.40 2.23 -0.38
N PHE A 48 9.53 2.29 0.63
CA PHE A 48 9.84 3.02 1.86
C PHE A 48 11.02 2.41 2.61
N ASP A 49 11.10 1.08 2.73
CA ASP A 49 12.23 0.42 3.38
C ASP A 49 13.54 0.62 2.60
N GLU A 50 13.50 0.56 1.28
CA GLU A 50 14.66 0.86 0.42
C GLU A 50 15.16 2.30 0.62
N MET A 51 14.24 3.28 0.62
CA MET A 51 14.60 4.68 0.88
C MET A 51 15.15 4.88 2.29
N ARG A 52 14.60 4.17 3.28
CA ARG A 52 15.14 4.15 4.64
C ARG A 52 16.58 3.64 4.65
N GLN A 53 16.81 2.45 4.09
CA GLN A 53 18.13 1.83 4.06
C GLN A 53 19.16 2.73 3.38
N ARG A 54 18.79 3.32 2.24
CA ARG A 54 19.62 4.29 1.52
C ARG A 54 19.93 5.50 2.39
N ALA A 55 18.90 6.14 2.97
CA ALA A 55 19.08 7.32 3.82
C ALA A 55 20.07 7.07 4.97
N LEU A 56 19.95 5.93 5.67
CA LEU A 56 20.78 5.57 6.82
C LEU A 56 22.27 5.36 6.46
N GLN A 57 22.60 5.22 5.18
CA GLN A 57 23.97 5.02 4.70
C GLN A 57 24.51 6.24 3.93
N SER A 58 23.67 7.25 3.72
CA SER A 58 23.96 8.42 2.90
C SER A 58 24.45 9.62 3.71
N ASP A 59 24.89 10.67 3.03
CA ASP A 59 25.07 11.98 3.66
C ASP A 59 23.72 12.67 3.96
N ALA A 60 23.77 13.85 4.58
CA ALA A 60 22.57 14.56 4.97
C ALA A 60 21.71 15.00 3.78
N ALA A 61 22.32 15.31 2.63
CA ALA A 61 21.60 15.80 1.46
C ALA A 61 20.83 14.66 0.78
N ASP A 62 21.50 13.53 0.56
CA ASP A 62 20.89 12.32 0.01
C ASP A 62 19.81 11.74 0.95
N ALA A 63 20.05 11.76 2.27
CA ALA A 63 19.05 11.33 3.25
C ALA A 63 17.80 12.24 3.24
N ALA A 64 17.98 13.54 3.06
CA ALA A 64 16.86 14.47 2.88
C ALA A 64 16.12 14.25 1.54
N GLY A 65 16.84 13.87 0.48
CA GLY A 65 16.23 13.44 -0.79
C GLY A 65 15.38 12.18 -0.63
N CYS A 66 15.89 11.18 0.09
CA CYS A 66 15.12 9.96 0.42
C CYS A 66 13.89 10.29 1.27
N LEU A 67 14.02 11.20 2.24
CA LEU A 67 12.89 11.68 3.03
C LEU A 67 11.82 12.33 2.14
N ALA A 68 12.21 13.23 1.24
CA ALA A 68 11.32 13.89 0.29
C ALA A 68 10.59 12.89 -0.61
N TYR A 69 11.30 11.85 -1.05
CA TYR A 69 10.68 10.77 -1.81
C TYR A 69 9.62 10.05 -0.98
N VAL A 70 9.94 9.62 0.25
CA VAL A 70 9.00 8.91 1.13
C VAL A 70 7.74 9.72 1.42
N VAL A 71 7.82 11.03 1.71
CA VAL A 71 6.60 11.81 1.99
C VAL A 71 5.73 12.08 0.76
N SER A 72 6.32 12.12 -0.44
CA SER A 72 5.59 12.44 -1.68
C SER A 72 5.12 11.21 -2.48
N TYR A 73 5.75 10.06 -2.27
CA TYR A 73 5.51 8.86 -3.07
C TYR A 73 4.13 8.27 -2.80
N TYR A 74 3.20 8.48 -3.73
CA TYR A 74 1.81 8.00 -3.71
C TYR A 74 1.13 8.18 -2.34
N PRO A 75 0.64 9.39 -2.01
CA PRO A 75 -0.04 9.63 -0.74
C PRO A 75 -1.33 8.81 -0.63
N SER A 76 -1.83 8.65 0.59
CA SER A 76 -3.14 8.04 0.88
C SER A 76 -4.23 8.55 -0.07
N GLY A 77 -5.04 7.65 -0.59
CA GLY A 77 -6.07 7.95 -1.59
C GLY A 77 -5.62 7.84 -3.06
N SER A 78 -4.32 7.67 -3.33
CA SER A 78 -3.82 7.52 -4.71
C SER A 78 -3.94 6.08 -5.23
N LYS A 79 -3.19 5.14 -4.65
CA LYS A 79 -3.21 3.71 -5.01
C LYS A 79 -4.21 2.91 -4.18
N GLN A 80 -4.46 3.36 -2.96
CA GLN A 80 -5.38 2.73 -2.03
C GLN A 80 -6.54 3.67 -1.73
N LYS A 81 -7.72 3.09 -1.44
CA LYS A 81 -8.84 3.87 -0.92
C LYS A 81 -8.46 4.43 0.44
N THR A 82 -8.57 5.75 0.60
CA THR A 82 -8.35 6.47 1.85
C THR A 82 -9.06 5.77 3.02
N ASN A 83 -8.35 5.62 4.14
CA ASN A 83 -8.81 4.95 5.36
C ASN A 83 -9.15 3.45 5.23
N SER A 84 -8.85 2.82 4.09
CA SER A 84 -8.93 1.35 3.98
C SER A 84 -7.87 0.67 4.86
N ARG A 85 -8.01 -0.64 5.07
CA ARG A 85 -7.01 -1.40 5.84
C ARG A 85 -5.61 -1.31 5.23
N LEU A 86 -5.50 -1.46 3.92
CA LEU A 86 -4.22 -1.37 3.20
C LEU A 86 -3.64 0.03 3.25
N ASP A 87 -4.46 1.05 3.06
CA ASP A 87 -4.06 2.45 3.17
C ASP A 87 -3.46 2.77 4.55
N ARG A 88 -4.14 2.37 5.63
CA ARG A 88 -3.62 2.54 7.00
C ARG A 88 -2.34 1.76 7.28
N MET A 89 -2.12 0.63 6.61
CA MET A 89 -0.87 -0.13 6.73
C MET A 89 0.28 0.61 6.05
N VAL A 90 0.06 1.10 4.82
CA VAL A 90 1.04 1.89 4.07
C VAL A 90 1.39 3.18 4.81
N GLU A 91 0.40 3.94 5.29
CA GLU A 91 0.64 5.20 5.99
C GLU A 91 1.32 5.01 7.35
N ARG A 92 1.01 3.90 8.06
CA ARG A 92 1.76 3.56 9.27
C ARG A 92 3.24 3.33 8.96
N ASP A 93 3.53 2.65 7.86
CA ASP A 93 4.90 2.38 7.45
C ASP A 93 5.62 3.66 7.02
N ARG A 94 4.96 4.51 6.23
CA ARG A 94 5.45 5.85 5.87
C ARG A 94 5.86 6.64 7.09
N VAL A 95 4.98 6.77 8.08
CA VAL A 95 5.25 7.50 9.34
C VAL A 95 6.43 6.89 10.10
N ARG A 96 6.54 5.56 10.15
CA ARG A 96 7.68 4.87 10.77
C ARG A 96 8.98 5.21 10.06
N VAL A 97 9.03 5.06 8.74
CA VAL A 97 10.23 5.32 7.92
C VAL A 97 10.63 6.79 7.99
N THR A 98 9.68 7.71 7.87
CA THR A 98 9.90 9.15 8.05
C THR A 98 10.58 9.44 9.38
N ARG A 99 10.08 8.88 10.49
CA ARG A 99 10.70 9.07 11.81
C ARG A 99 12.13 8.55 11.87
N ASP A 100 12.39 7.38 11.29
CA ASP A 100 13.73 6.78 11.30
C ASP A 100 14.73 7.63 10.51
N ILE A 101 14.33 8.16 9.34
CA ILE A 101 15.18 9.04 8.55
C ILE A 101 15.43 10.36 9.28
N LEU A 102 14.42 10.94 9.92
CA LEU A 102 14.57 12.15 10.75
C LEU A 102 15.54 11.93 11.92
N ALA A 103 15.42 10.80 12.63
CA ALA A 103 16.33 10.45 13.71
C ALA A 103 17.77 10.31 13.20
N TYR A 104 17.97 9.69 12.04
CA TYR A 104 19.29 9.61 11.42
C TYR A 104 19.85 10.98 11.05
N LEU A 105 19.05 11.85 10.43
CA LEU A 105 19.48 13.20 10.07
C LEU A 105 19.91 14.00 11.30
N ARG A 106 19.20 13.88 12.42
CA ARG A 106 19.61 14.50 13.70
C ARG A 106 20.99 14.04 14.15
N ILE A 107 21.21 12.73 14.15
CA ILE A 107 22.49 12.15 14.56
C ILE A 107 23.60 12.58 13.60
N LYS A 108 23.34 12.53 12.29
CA LYS A 108 24.31 12.84 11.23
C LYS A 108 24.74 14.30 11.21
N THR A 109 23.83 15.21 11.54
CA THR A 109 24.04 16.66 11.42
C THR A 109 24.31 17.36 12.76
N GLY A 110 23.99 16.71 13.89
CA GLY A 110 24.07 17.30 15.22
C GLY A 110 23.00 18.37 15.49
N GLN A 111 21.97 18.47 14.65
CA GLN A 111 20.90 19.47 14.75
C GLN A 111 19.57 18.80 15.07
N ASP A 112 18.65 19.53 15.70
CA ASP A 112 17.26 19.11 15.83
C ASP A 112 16.35 20.19 15.25
N LEU A 113 15.80 19.91 14.07
CA LEU A 113 14.86 20.80 13.37
C LEU A 113 13.39 20.42 13.66
N GLY A 114 13.15 19.48 14.59
CA GLY A 114 11.83 18.97 14.92
C GLY A 114 11.38 17.79 14.03
N GLU A 115 10.11 17.43 14.15
CA GLU A 115 9.51 16.23 13.53
C GLU A 115 8.92 16.49 12.13
N HIS A 116 8.95 17.73 11.64
CA HIS A 116 8.36 18.10 10.35
C HIS A 116 9.33 17.81 9.21
N PRO A 117 9.02 16.85 8.31
CA PRO A 117 9.92 16.47 7.22
C PRO A 117 10.29 17.63 6.30
N GLU A 118 9.37 18.56 6.09
CA GLU A 118 9.51 19.70 5.17
C GLU A 118 10.69 20.59 5.55
N VAL A 119 10.94 20.78 6.84
CA VAL A 119 12.04 21.63 7.35
C VAL A 119 13.39 20.99 7.04
N TRP A 120 13.49 19.68 7.21
CA TRP A 120 14.70 18.91 6.90
C TRP A 120 14.97 18.87 5.41
N ILE A 121 13.93 18.62 4.61
CA ILE A 121 13.99 18.63 3.15
C ILE A 121 14.40 20.01 2.63
N GLN A 122 13.85 21.09 3.17
CA GLN A 122 14.21 22.44 2.74
C GLN A 122 15.66 22.81 3.04
N LYS A 123 16.19 22.36 4.19
CA LYS A 123 17.54 22.71 4.62
C LYS A 123 18.62 21.88 3.95
N TYR A 124 18.40 20.58 3.84
CA TYR A 124 19.41 19.63 3.38
C TYR A 124 19.12 19.08 1.98
N GLY A 125 17.88 19.12 1.52
CA GLY A 125 17.52 18.63 0.19
C GLY A 125 18.24 19.41 -0.91
N THR A 126 18.83 18.67 -1.83
CA THR A 126 19.40 19.23 -3.05
C THR A 126 18.26 19.60 -4.01
N ARG A 127 18.36 20.76 -4.66
CA ARG A 127 17.45 21.13 -5.76
C ARG A 127 17.60 20.22 -6.97
#